data_AF-A0A3N6SAA7-F1
#
_entry.id   AF-A0A3N6SAA7-F1
#
_cell.length_a   1.000
_cell.length_b   1.000
_cell.length_c   1.000
_cell.angle_alpha   90.00
_cell.angle_beta   90.00
_cell.angle_gamma   90.00
#
_symmetry.space_group_name_H-M   'P 1'
#
loop_
_entity.id
_entity.type
_entity.pdbx_description
1 polymer ?
#
loop_
_entity_poly.entity_id
_entity_poly.type
_entity_poly.pdbx_seq_one_letter_code
_entity_poly.pdbx_strand_id
1 'polypeptide(L)'
;MISNVKFNELAGKVDHLVDKVELLEGQIRSLTASQGGLIPPGMSPVSTLAAEFGLSTKKAEELAQNTGVMIICQKGGGFIVHDEKFREAARLVLRAAKRKYGSAYWYHPLIGKFQMCGGIPK
;
A
#
# COMPACT_ATOMS: atom_id res chain seq x y z
N MET A 1 -41.73 21.55 10.71
CA MET A 1 -40.71 22.28 11.50
C MET A 1 -40.03 21.29 12.43
N ILE A 2 -38.70 21.20 12.37
CA ILE A 2 -37.93 20.49 13.40
C ILE A 2 -38.10 21.27 14.71
N SER A 3 -38.29 20.59 15.84
CA SER A 3 -38.33 21.25 17.14
C SER A 3 -36.94 21.80 17.47
N ASN A 4 -36.86 22.99 18.09
CA ASN A 4 -35.59 23.62 18.49
C ASN A 4 -34.69 22.67 19.31
N VAL A 5 -35.30 21.77 20.09
CA VAL A 5 -34.59 20.74 20.87
C VAL A 5 -33.86 19.76 19.94
N LYS A 6 -34.52 19.24 18.90
CA LYS A 6 -33.90 18.33 17.92
C LYS A 6 -32.83 19.02 17.09
N PHE A 7 -32.98 20.31 16.82
CA PHE A 7 -31.97 21.11 16.14
C PHE A 7 -30.71 21.27 17.00
N ASN A 8 -30.86 21.62 18.27
CA ASN A 8 -29.74 21.76 19.21
C ASN A 8 -29.01 20.43 19.46
N GLU A 9 -29.74 19.32 19.56
CA GLU A 9 -29.13 17.98 19.65
C GLU A 9 -28.34 17.62 18.38
N LEU A 10 -28.82 18.01 17.20
CA LEU A 10 -28.09 17.80 15.95
C LEU A 10 -26.83 18.67 15.90
N ALA A 11 -26.93 19.94 16.28
CA ALA A 11 -25.78 20.84 16.32
C ALA A 11 -24.67 20.29 17.23
N GLY A 12 -25.00 19.86 18.45
CA GLY A 12 -24.01 19.26 19.35
C GLY A 12 -23.38 17.96 18.83
N LYS A 13 -24.11 17.16 18.04
CA LYS A 13 -23.53 15.99 17.37
C LYS A 13 -22.58 16.37 16.24
N VAL A 14 -22.91 17.42 15.48
CA VAL A 14 -22.04 17.94 14.42
C VAL A 14 -20.75 18.47 15.02
N ASP A 15 -20.83 19.28 16.07
CA ASP A 15 -19.65 19.83 16.76
C ASP A 15 -18.74 18.69 17.26
N HIS A 16 -19.31 17.68 17.93
CA HIS A 16 -18.54 16.51 18.38
C HIS A 16 -17.91 15.69 17.25
N LEU A 17 -18.56 15.63 16.09
CA LEU A 17 -18.01 14.97 14.91
C LEU A 17 -16.88 15.80 14.29
N VAL A 18 -17.01 17.13 14.26
CA VAL A 18 -15.95 18.04 13.80
C VAL A 18 -14.71 17.89 14.68
N ASP A 19 -14.86 17.94 16.01
CA ASP A 19 -13.75 17.76 16.96
C ASP A 19 -13.01 16.42 16.74
N LYS A 20 -13.77 15.34 16.49
CA LYS A 20 -13.20 14.03 16.19
C LYS A 20 -12.45 14.02 14.86
N VAL A 21 -12.98 14.65 13.82
CA VAL A 21 -12.31 14.74 12.52
C VAL A 21 -11.00 15.52 12.67
N GLU A 22 -11.02 16.66 13.36
CA GLU A 22 -9.81 17.46 13.60
C GLU A 22 -8.73 16.68 14.37
N LEU A 23 -9.13 15.95 15.41
CA LEU A 23 -8.23 15.08 16.18
C LEU A 23 -7.61 13.98 15.30
N LEU A 24 -8.43 13.29 14.50
CA LEU A 24 -7.98 12.23 13.61
C LEU A 24 -7.04 12.77 12.53
N GLU A 25 -7.35 13.91 11.93
CA GLU A 25 -6.47 14.56 10.97
C GLU A 25 -5.12 14.96 11.60
N GLY A 26 -5.13 15.47 12.83
CA GLY A 26 -3.92 15.77 13.59
C GLY A 26 -3.06 14.53 13.81
N GLN A 27 -3.68 13.41 14.22
CA GLN A 27 -2.99 12.13 14.40
C GLN A 27 -2.42 11.60 13.08
N ILE A 28 -3.16 11.68 11.98
CA ILE A 28 -2.69 11.30 10.64
C ILE A 28 -1.47 12.13 10.26
N ARG A 29 -1.54 13.47 10.38
CA ARG A 29 -0.42 14.37 10.07
C ARG A 29 0.83 14.01 10.88
N SER A 30 0.68 13.74 12.17
CA SER A 30 1.79 13.33 13.04
C SER A 30 2.39 11.98 12.64
N LEU A 31 1.56 11.00 12.27
CA LEU A 31 1.99 9.69 11.80
C LEU A 31 2.69 9.78 10.44
N THR A 32 2.17 10.58 9.52
CA THR A 32 2.79 10.82 8.22
C THR A 32 4.15 11.49 8.37
N ALA A 33 4.27 12.48 9.27
CA ALA A 33 5.55 13.12 9.56
C ALA A 33 6.57 12.15 10.15
N SER A 34 6.16 11.25 11.04
CA SER A 34 7.06 10.26 11.64
C SER A 34 7.49 9.14 10.68
N GLN A 35 6.67 8.81 9.68
CA GLN A 35 6.99 7.77 8.70
C GLN A 35 7.80 8.24 7.49
N GLY A 36 8.07 9.54 7.35
CA GLY A 36 8.94 10.06 6.29
C GLY A 36 8.30 11.09 5.37
N GLY A 37 7.10 11.57 5.70
CA GLY A 37 6.40 12.63 4.97
C GLY A 37 5.29 12.12 4.05
N LEU A 38 4.75 13.03 3.25
CA LEU A 38 3.69 12.70 2.29
C LEU A 38 4.28 11.88 1.13
N ILE A 39 3.64 10.76 0.82
CA ILE A 39 3.99 9.96 -0.36
C ILE A 39 3.59 10.78 -1.60
N PRO A 40 4.51 10.98 -2.56
CA PRO A 40 4.21 11.71 -3.79
C PRO A 40 3.04 11.08 -4.55
N PRO A 41 2.22 11.89 -5.26
CA PRO A 41 1.15 11.34 -6.09
C PRO A 41 1.72 10.39 -7.15
N GLY A 42 1.03 9.26 -7.36
CA GLY A 42 1.47 8.20 -8.29
C GLY A 42 2.50 7.23 -7.71
N MET A 43 2.79 7.33 -6.41
CA MET A 43 3.65 6.39 -5.70
C MET A 43 2.97 5.78 -4.49
N SER A 44 3.41 4.58 -4.13
CA SER A 44 2.90 3.79 -3.02
C SER A 44 4.05 3.03 -2.33
N PRO A 45 3.87 2.68 -1.05
CA PRO A 45 4.82 1.83 -0.35
C PRO A 45 4.92 0.45 -1.03
N VAL A 46 6.14 -0.08 -1.15
CA VAL A 46 6.39 -1.47 -1.60
C VAL A 46 5.57 -2.45 -0.78
N SER A 47 5.43 -2.24 0.52
CA SER A 47 4.68 -3.12 1.42
C SER A 47 3.21 -3.27 1.02
N THR A 48 2.56 -2.17 0.65
CA THR A 48 1.17 -2.17 0.17
C THR A 48 1.06 -2.95 -1.12
N LEU A 49 1.92 -2.66 -2.09
CA LEU A 49 1.92 -3.34 -3.39
C LEU A 49 2.29 -4.84 -3.24
N ALA A 50 3.21 -5.18 -2.36
CA ALA A 50 3.58 -6.57 -2.07
C ALA A 50 2.36 -7.36 -1.56
N ALA A 51 1.57 -6.76 -0.66
CA ALA A 51 0.35 -7.37 -0.15
C ALA A 51 -0.71 -7.56 -1.26
N GLU A 52 -0.87 -6.58 -2.17
CA GLU A 52 -1.79 -6.70 -3.33
C GLU A 52 -1.47 -7.94 -4.19
N PHE A 53 -0.18 -8.20 -4.44
CA PHE A 53 0.27 -9.32 -5.27
C PHE A 53 0.57 -10.61 -4.49
N GLY A 54 0.32 -10.62 -3.18
CA GLY A 54 0.59 -11.79 -2.33
C GLY A 54 2.07 -12.16 -2.22
N LEU A 55 2.97 -11.18 -2.38
CA LEU A 55 4.42 -11.32 -2.29
C LEU A 55 4.92 -10.91 -0.90
N SER A 56 6.08 -11.45 -0.50
CA SER A 56 6.81 -10.87 0.64
C SER A 56 7.41 -9.52 0.26
N THR A 57 7.54 -8.61 1.24
CA THR A 57 8.10 -7.27 1.02
C THR A 57 9.48 -7.32 0.38
N LYS A 58 10.38 -8.18 0.87
CA LYS A 58 11.70 -8.41 0.28
C LYS A 58 11.64 -8.83 -1.19
N LYS A 59 10.68 -9.68 -1.57
CA LYS A 59 10.55 -10.12 -2.96
C LYS A 59 9.95 -9.06 -3.86
N ALA A 60 9.06 -8.22 -3.34
CA ALA A 60 8.59 -7.04 -4.04
C ALA A 60 9.70 -5.99 -4.22
N GLU A 61 10.59 -5.82 -3.24
CA GLU A 61 11.79 -4.99 -3.37
C GLU A 61 12.73 -5.51 -4.47
N GLU A 62 13.06 -6.81 -4.44
CA GLU A 62 13.87 -7.45 -5.50
C GLU A 62 13.21 -7.30 -6.88
N LEU A 63 11.88 -7.44 -6.95
CA LEU A 63 11.13 -7.24 -8.19
C LEU A 63 11.31 -5.83 -8.73
N ALA A 64 11.08 -4.80 -7.90
CA ALA A 64 11.23 -3.41 -8.29
C ALA A 64 12.67 -3.10 -8.73
N GLN A 65 13.68 -3.60 -8.00
CA GLN A 65 15.10 -3.40 -8.33
C GLN A 65 15.46 -4.03 -9.68
N ASN A 66 15.07 -5.29 -9.89
CA ASN A 66 15.46 -6.05 -11.07
C ASN A 66 14.66 -5.67 -12.33
N THR A 67 13.51 -5.03 -12.16
CA THR A 67 12.68 -4.52 -13.27
C THR A 67 12.96 -3.06 -13.59
N GLY A 68 13.86 -2.40 -12.85
CA GLY A 68 14.25 -1.00 -13.08
C GLY A 68 13.16 0.00 -12.70
N VAL A 69 12.20 -0.38 -11.85
CA VAL A 69 11.20 0.56 -11.35
C VAL A 69 11.88 1.46 -10.32
N MET A 70 11.63 2.76 -10.40
CA MET A 70 12.23 3.74 -9.49
C MET A 70 11.81 3.47 -8.05
N ILE A 71 12.79 3.33 -7.16
CA ILE A 71 12.62 3.09 -5.73
C ILE A 71 13.14 4.28 -4.94
N ILE A 72 12.36 4.75 -3.97
CA ILE A 72 12.74 5.81 -3.04
C ILE A 72 12.74 5.26 -1.62
N CYS A 73 13.84 5.45 -0.89
CA CYS A 73 13.95 5.07 0.52
C CYS A 73 13.31 6.15 1.40
N GLN A 74 12.37 5.78 2.27
CA GLN A 74 11.79 6.71 3.24
C GLN A 74 12.67 6.86 4.47
N LYS A 75 12.65 8.05 5.10
CA LYS A 75 13.39 8.31 6.35
C LYS A 75 12.96 7.41 7.51
N GLY A 76 11.69 6.98 7.54
CA GLY A 76 11.15 6.07 8.55
C GLY A 76 11.45 4.59 8.30
N GLY A 77 12.22 4.27 7.25
CA GLY A 77 12.39 2.91 6.76
C GLY A 77 11.29 2.52 5.78
N GLY A 78 11.62 1.58 4.90
CA GLY A 78 10.74 1.15 3.83
C GLY A 78 10.96 1.91 2.51
N PHE A 79 10.37 1.35 1.47
CA PHE A 79 10.58 1.79 0.09
C PHE A 79 9.26 2.24 -0.53
N ILE A 80 9.31 3.30 -1.31
CA ILE A 80 8.23 3.81 -2.16
C ILE A 80 8.58 3.49 -3.61
N VAL A 81 7.58 3.09 -4.39
CA VAL A 81 7.72 2.80 -5.82
C VAL A 81 6.62 3.50 -6.60
N HIS A 82 6.87 3.76 -7.88
CA HIS A 82 5.83 4.19 -8.81
C HIS A 82 4.80 3.07 -9.06
N ASP A 83 3.52 3.38 -8.84
CA ASP A 83 2.46 2.37 -8.73
C ASP A 83 2.20 1.61 -10.02
N GLU A 84 1.95 2.36 -11.10
CA GLU A 84 1.59 1.77 -12.39
C GLU A 84 2.71 0.90 -12.94
N LYS A 85 3.94 1.43 -12.97
CA LYS A 85 5.12 0.70 -13.43
C LYS A 85 5.40 -0.56 -12.60
N PHE A 86 5.24 -0.48 -11.28
CA PHE A 86 5.38 -1.66 -10.42
C PHE A 86 4.31 -2.70 -10.72
N ARG A 87 3.04 -2.30 -10.84
CA ARG A 87 1.93 -3.22 -11.13
C ARG A 87 2.10 -3.90 -12.49
N GLU A 88 2.53 -3.18 -13.50
CA GLU A 88 2.83 -3.74 -14.83
C GLU A 88 3.96 -4.77 -14.77
N ALA A 89 5.08 -4.40 -14.14
CA ALA A 89 6.22 -5.28 -13.94
C ALA A 89 5.84 -6.53 -13.14
N ALA A 90 5.09 -6.37 -12.05
CA ALA A 90 4.60 -7.46 -11.22
C ALA A 90 3.70 -8.41 -12.01
N ARG A 91 2.75 -7.89 -12.80
CA ARG A 91 1.90 -8.74 -13.65
C ARG A 91 2.72 -9.53 -14.66
N LEU A 92 3.72 -8.92 -15.29
CA LEU A 92 4.56 -9.59 -16.29
C LEU A 92 5.39 -10.72 -15.66
N VAL A 93 6.06 -10.42 -14.54
CA VAL A 93 6.90 -11.37 -13.80
C VAL A 93 6.08 -12.52 -13.22
N LEU A 94 4.94 -12.22 -12.59
CA LEU A 94 4.12 -13.24 -11.93
C LEU A 94 3.42 -14.16 -12.93
N ARG A 95 2.99 -13.64 -14.10
CA ARG A 95 2.44 -14.48 -15.18
C ARG A 95 3.49 -15.39 -15.81
N ALA A 96 4.74 -14.93 -15.89
CA ALA A 96 5.84 -15.73 -16.42
C ALA A 96 6.42 -16.73 -15.41
N ALA A 97 6.08 -16.61 -14.12
CA ALA A 97 6.59 -17.48 -13.08
C ALA A 97 6.08 -18.92 -13.23
N LYS A 98 6.98 -19.89 -13.02
CA LYS A 98 6.67 -21.32 -13.14
C LYS A 98 6.63 -21.96 -11.76
N ARG A 99 5.71 -22.91 -11.57
CA ARG A 99 5.55 -23.68 -10.34
C ARG A 99 5.50 -25.17 -10.67
N LYS A 100 6.30 -25.98 -9.97
CA LYS A 100 6.20 -27.44 -10.04
C LYS A 100 4.93 -27.89 -9.34
N TYR A 101 4.20 -28.86 -9.92
CA TYR A 101 2.99 -29.42 -9.33
C TYR A 101 3.25 -29.90 -7.89
N GLY A 102 2.38 -29.52 -6.95
CA GLY A 102 2.50 -29.84 -5.52
C GLY A 102 3.54 -29.03 -4.72
N SER A 103 4.40 -28.21 -5.35
CA SER A 103 5.33 -27.32 -4.62
C SER A 103 4.58 -26.12 -4.05
N ALA A 104 4.91 -25.60 -2.87
CA ALA A 104 4.39 -24.30 -2.40
C ALA A 104 5.05 -23.08 -3.08
N TYR A 105 6.17 -23.31 -3.77
CA TYR A 105 7.03 -22.25 -4.28
C TYR A 105 6.93 -22.08 -5.79
N TRP A 106 6.93 -20.81 -6.20
CA TRP A 106 7.06 -20.33 -7.57
C TRP A 106 8.52 -19.97 -7.85
N TYR A 107 8.89 -19.98 -9.12
CA TYR A 107 10.20 -19.56 -9.58
C TYR A 107 10.08 -18.63 -10.79
N HIS A 108 10.84 -17.54 -10.76
CA HIS A 108 11.04 -16.67 -11.90
C HIS A 108 12.52 -16.25 -11.95
N PRO A 109 13.17 -16.17 -13.14
CA PRO A 109 14.59 -15.82 -13.24
C PRO A 109 14.96 -14.49 -12.56
N LEU A 110 14.07 -13.50 -12.61
CA LEU A 110 14.31 -12.17 -12.03
C LEU A 110 14.15 -12.08 -10.51
N ILE A 111 13.34 -12.92 -9.87
CA ILE A 111 13.05 -12.81 -8.41
C ILE A 111 13.35 -14.10 -7.65
N GLY A 112 13.92 -15.08 -8.35
CA GLY A 112 14.27 -16.40 -7.84
C GLY A 112 13.06 -17.18 -7.36
N LYS A 113 13.24 -17.90 -6.24
CA LYS A 113 12.20 -18.70 -5.59
C LYS A 113 11.38 -17.82 -4.63
N PHE A 114 10.06 -17.87 -4.74
CA PHE A 114 9.15 -17.11 -3.88
C PHE A 114 7.86 -17.89 -3.59
N GLN A 115 7.14 -17.45 -2.56
CA GLN A 115 5.77 -17.90 -2.29
C GLN A 115 4.82 -16.81 -2.76
N MET A 116 3.65 -17.22 -3.23
CA MET A 116 2.59 -16.31 -3.63
C MET A 116 1.29 -16.77 -2.97
N CYS A 117 0.63 -15.85 -2.27
CA CYS A 117 -0.65 -16.07 -1.63
C CYS A 117 -1.76 -15.40 -2.46
N GLY A 118 -2.73 -16.17 -2.95
CA GLY A 118 -3.81 -15.65 -3.79
C GLY A 118 -3.52 -15.66 -5.29
N GLY A 119 -4.49 -15.17 -6.08
CA GLY A 119 -4.36 -15.03 -7.53
C GLY A 119 -3.72 -13.69 -7.93
N ILE A 120 -3.20 -13.60 -9.15
CA ILE A 120 -2.68 -12.35 -9.70
C ILE A 120 -3.87 -11.39 -9.92
N PRO A 121 -3.92 -10.21 -9.27
CA PRO A 121 -4.96 -9.22 -9.52
C PRO A 121 -5.00 -8.81 -11.00
N LYS A 122 -6.20 -8.47 -11.50
CA LYS A 122 -6.38 -8.04 -12.90
C LYS A 122 -5.61 -6.77 -13.20
#